data_AF-A0A2K3CRC8-F1
#
_entry.id   AF-A0A2K3CRC8-F1
#
_cell.length_a   1.000
_cell.length_b   1.000
_cell.length_c   1.000
_cell.angle_alpha   90.00
_cell.angle_beta   90.00
_cell.angle_gamma   90.00
#
_symmetry.space_group_name_H-M   'P 1'
#
loop_
_entity.id
_entity.type
_entity.pdbx_description
1 polymer ?
#
loop_
_entity_poly.entity_id
_entity_poly.type
_entity_poly.pdbx_seq_one_letter_code
_entity_poly.pdbx_strand_id
1 'polypeptide(L)'
;MFKKPDVKEQVRESQRELRKGTRDVDREVLALRREEEKLIREIKAAAKTGNTPATRVLAKSLVRLRGQVAKLQGSSAQLKGISTTITTAAATTTVAKAVGSATKTMTAMQGVMDPAKINKTMQEFARENQRMDMAQEMIGDAVDGALDTDETEEETSELVGAVLDEIGIDLATSMQSAPQRKQAARAPAAAQQSAEDDEADELMARLANLKS
;
A
#
# COMPACT_ATOMS: atom_id res chain seq x y z
N MET A 1 -26.29 5.23 43.81
CA MET A 1 -27.11 5.46 42.60
C MET A 1 -26.19 5.84 41.46
N PHE A 2 -25.93 4.92 40.52
CA PHE A 2 -25.23 5.24 39.28
C PHE A 2 -26.23 5.96 38.36
N LYS A 3 -26.07 7.28 38.17
CA LYS A 3 -26.84 8.01 37.16
C LYS A 3 -26.45 7.47 35.80
N LYS A 4 -27.44 7.05 34.99
CA LYS A 4 -27.20 6.71 33.58
C LYS A 4 -26.51 7.91 32.92
N PRO A 5 -25.38 7.72 32.23
CA PRO A 5 -24.61 8.81 31.65
C PRO A 5 -25.51 9.61 30.71
N ASP A 6 -25.43 10.95 30.82
CA ASP A 6 -26.18 11.86 29.95
C ASP A 6 -25.81 11.58 28.49
N VAL A 7 -26.73 11.80 27.55
CA VAL A 7 -26.49 11.54 26.11
C VAL A 7 -25.23 12.27 25.63
N LYS A 8 -24.93 13.44 26.22
CA LYS A 8 -23.70 14.18 25.96
C LYS A 8 -22.43 13.48 26.46
N GLU A 9 -22.49 12.77 27.58
CA GLU A 9 -21.37 12.00 28.12
C GLU A 9 -21.11 10.77 27.24
N GLN A 10 -22.15 10.05 26.84
CA GLN A 10 -22.02 8.90 25.93
C GLN A 10 -21.41 9.30 24.59
N VAL A 11 -21.86 10.42 24.00
CA VAL A 11 -21.27 10.93 22.74
C VAL A 11 -19.80 11.32 22.94
N ARG A 12 -19.44 11.96 24.06
CA ARG A 12 -18.05 12.32 24.34
C ARG A 12 -17.16 11.11 24.54
N GLU A 13 -17.67 10.06 25.17
CA GLU A 13 -16.99 8.78 25.36
C GLU A 13 -16.75 8.09 24.01
N SER A 14 -17.80 7.92 23.18
CA SER A 14 -17.66 7.35 21.84
C SER A 14 -16.70 8.16 20.95
N GLN A 15 -16.72 9.50 21.03
CA GLN A 15 -15.75 10.33 20.32
C GLN A 15 -14.31 10.10 20.78
N ARG A 16 -14.08 9.86 22.08
CA ARG A 16 -12.74 9.56 22.60
C ARG A 16 -12.26 8.19 22.11
N GLU A 17 -13.13 7.19 22.15
CA GLU A 17 -12.82 5.85 21.66
C GLU A 17 -12.53 5.85 20.16
N LEU A 18 -13.35 6.51 19.36
CA LEU A 18 -13.13 6.62 17.92
C LEU A 18 -11.82 7.34 17.59
N ARG A 19 -11.48 8.42 18.31
CA ARG A 19 -10.20 9.10 18.14
C ARG A 19 -9.02 8.23 18.54
N LYS A 20 -9.16 7.41 19.58
CA LYS A 20 -8.14 6.44 19.98
C LYS A 20 -7.95 5.38 18.90
N GLY A 21 -9.04 4.74 18.47
CA GLY A 21 -9.03 3.74 17.40
C GLY A 21 -8.43 4.29 16.10
N THR A 22 -8.79 5.52 15.71
CA THR A 22 -8.20 6.18 14.53
C THR A 22 -6.67 6.31 14.66
N ARG A 23 -6.16 6.72 15.82
CA ARG A 23 -4.70 6.86 16.04
C ARG A 23 -4.00 5.51 16.10
N ASP A 24 -4.67 4.49 16.63
CA ASP A 24 -4.11 3.14 16.70
C ASP A 24 -3.98 2.56 15.28
N VAL A 25 -5.02 2.71 14.44
CA VAL A 25 -4.97 2.35 13.01
C VAL A 25 -3.90 3.16 12.26
N ASP A 26 -3.84 4.49 12.46
CA ASP A 26 -2.83 5.33 11.81
C ASP A 26 -1.39 4.93 12.23
N ARG A 27 -1.18 4.46 13.47
CA ARG A 27 0.11 3.91 13.92
C ARG A 27 0.42 2.58 13.25
N GLU A 28 -0.55 1.70 13.10
CA GLU A 28 -0.39 0.41 12.41
C GLU A 28 -0.03 0.62 10.94
N VAL A 29 -0.68 1.55 10.26
CA VAL A 29 -0.35 1.95 8.88
C VAL A 29 1.11 2.40 8.76
N LEU A 30 1.62 3.17 9.73
CA LEU A 30 3.03 3.57 9.76
C LEU A 30 3.98 2.41 10.02
N ALA A 31 3.58 1.42 10.84
CA ALA A 31 4.37 0.22 11.08
C ALA A 31 4.48 -0.63 9.81
N LEU A 32 3.36 -0.90 9.14
CA LEU A 32 3.31 -1.69 7.90
C LEU A 32 4.07 -1.00 6.76
N ARG A 33 4.05 0.33 6.66
CA ARG A 33 4.89 1.07 5.69
C ARG A 33 6.39 0.89 5.92
N ARG A 34 6.83 0.76 7.17
CA ARG A 34 8.25 0.46 7.46
C ARG A 34 8.60 -0.98 7.09
N GLU A 35 7.66 -1.91 7.24
CA GLU A 35 7.81 -3.28 6.75
C GLU A 35 7.86 -3.31 5.23
N GLU A 36 7.03 -2.52 4.56
CA GLU A 36 7.04 -2.35 3.11
C GLU A 36 8.42 -1.91 2.60
N GLU A 37 9.03 -0.90 3.23
CA GLU A 37 10.38 -0.45 2.91
C GLU A 37 11.46 -1.50 3.14
N LYS A 38 11.28 -2.41 4.11
CA LYS A 38 12.20 -3.54 4.32
C LYS A 38 12.02 -4.58 3.21
N LEU A 39 10.77 -4.92 2.90
CA LEU A 39 10.41 -5.90 1.88
C LEU A 39 10.89 -5.45 0.48
N ILE A 40 10.77 -4.16 0.17
CA ILE A 40 11.35 -3.58 -1.07
C ILE A 40 12.88 -3.76 -1.12
N ARG A 41 13.58 -3.58 0.01
CA ARG A 41 15.05 -3.79 0.06
C ARG A 41 15.41 -5.26 -0.14
N GLU A 42 14.64 -6.18 0.43
CA GLU A 42 14.82 -7.62 0.26
C GLU A 42 14.55 -8.07 -1.17
N ILE A 43 13.47 -7.57 -1.80
CA ILE A 43 13.17 -7.79 -3.23
C ILE A 43 14.33 -7.29 -4.09
N LYS A 44 14.85 -6.09 -3.82
CA LYS A 44 16.03 -5.55 -4.52
C LYS A 44 17.25 -6.45 -4.41
N ALA A 45 17.52 -7.00 -3.23
CA ALA A 45 18.64 -7.90 -3.03
C ALA A 45 18.44 -9.24 -3.76
N ALA A 46 17.26 -9.85 -3.62
CA ALA A 46 16.92 -11.12 -4.26
C ALA A 46 16.98 -11.02 -5.80
N ALA A 47 16.42 -9.94 -6.36
CA ALA A 47 16.45 -9.68 -7.80
C ALA A 47 17.88 -9.52 -8.34
N LYS A 48 18.75 -8.79 -7.63
CA LYS A 48 20.17 -8.63 -8.02
C LYS A 48 20.95 -9.95 -8.02
N THR A 49 20.59 -10.87 -7.14
CA THR A 49 21.23 -12.20 -7.07
C THR A 49 20.70 -13.18 -8.13
N GLY A 50 19.69 -12.79 -8.92
CA GLY A 50 19.04 -13.68 -9.90
C GLY A 50 18.18 -14.77 -9.26
N ASN A 51 17.82 -14.63 -7.98
CA ASN A 51 16.95 -15.59 -7.31
C ASN A 51 15.48 -15.30 -7.62
N THR A 52 15.04 -15.72 -8.80
CA THR A 52 13.67 -15.52 -9.31
C THR A 52 12.61 -16.12 -8.38
N PRO A 53 12.75 -17.35 -7.84
CA PRO A 53 11.77 -17.91 -6.91
C PRO A 53 11.60 -17.09 -5.62
N ALA A 54 12.70 -16.66 -5.00
CA ALA A 54 12.61 -15.81 -3.80
C ALA A 54 12.02 -14.43 -4.12
N THR A 55 12.40 -13.84 -5.25
CA THR A 55 11.85 -12.55 -5.72
C THR A 55 10.34 -12.66 -5.94
N ARG A 56 9.85 -13.78 -6.49
CA ARG A 56 8.42 -14.05 -6.69
C ARG A 56 7.64 -14.06 -5.38
N VAL A 57 8.11 -14.82 -4.38
CA VAL A 57 7.43 -14.92 -3.07
C VAL A 57 7.43 -13.58 -2.34
N LEU A 58 8.55 -12.84 -2.40
CA LEU A 58 8.65 -11.53 -1.78
C LEU A 58 7.76 -10.49 -2.50
N ALA A 59 7.69 -10.50 -3.83
CA ALA A 59 6.80 -9.62 -4.59
C ALA A 59 5.32 -9.86 -4.24
N LYS A 60 4.88 -11.12 -4.16
CA LYS A 60 3.52 -11.46 -3.69
C LYS A 60 3.25 -10.91 -2.27
N SER A 61 4.24 -11.05 -1.39
CA SER A 61 4.16 -10.51 -0.02
C SER A 61 4.04 -8.99 0.00
N LEU A 62 4.73 -8.27 -0.90
CA LEU A 62 4.63 -6.82 -1.05
C LEU A 62 3.22 -6.38 -1.47
N VAL A 63 2.65 -7.03 -2.48
CA VAL A 63 1.30 -6.73 -2.98
C VAL A 63 0.26 -6.93 -1.87
N ARG A 64 0.36 -8.05 -1.14
CA ARG A 64 -0.52 -8.32 0.00
C ARG A 64 -0.39 -7.24 1.09
N LEU A 65 0.84 -6.85 1.42
CA LEU A 65 1.10 -5.81 2.43
C LEU A 65 0.50 -4.45 2.01
N ARG A 66 0.64 -4.07 0.73
CA ARG A 66 0.02 -2.85 0.18
C ARG A 66 -1.50 -2.90 0.24
N GLY A 67 -2.10 -4.05 -0.05
CA GLY A 67 -3.55 -4.27 0.12
C GLY A 67 -3.99 -4.08 1.58
N GLN A 68 -3.22 -4.61 2.54
CA GLN A 68 -3.49 -4.41 3.97
C GLN A 68 -3.38 -2.93 4.39
N VAL A 69 -2.35 -2.22 3.92
CA VAL A 69 -2.19 -0.78 4.15
C VAL A 69 -3.40 -0.01 3.60
N ALA A 70 -3.83 -0.29 2.37
CA ALA A 70 -4.99 0.35 1.76
C ALA A 70 -6.28 0.07 2.54
N LYS A 71 -6.50 -1.18 2.98
CA LYS A 71 -7.65 -1.56 3.82
C LYS A 71 -7.67 -0.78 5.13
N LEU A 72 -6.55 -0.71 5.85
CA LEU A 72 -6.45 0.04 7.11
C LEU A 72 -6.62 1.54 6.92
N GLN A 73 -6.13 2.11 5.82
CA GLN A 73 -6.38 3.51 5.47
C GLN A 73 -7.87 3.77 5.21
N GLY A 74 -8.55 2.85 4.52
CA GLY A 74 -10.00 2.86 4.35
C GLY A 74 -10.73 2.82 5.70
N SER A 75 -10.34 1.93 6.61
CA SER A 75 -10.90 1.85 7.95
C SER A 75 -10.65 3.13 8.78
N SER A 76 -9.46 3.72 8.70
CA SER A 76 -9.17 5.02 9.34
C SER A 76 -10.08 6.13 8.81
N ALA A 77 -10.32 6.17 7.50
CA ALA A 77 -11.25 7.11 6.88
C ALA A 77 -12.70 6.89 7.34
N GLN A 78 -13.14 5.62 7.43
CA GLN A 78 -14.46 5.27 7.95
C GLN A 78 -14.64 5.71 9.41
N LEU A 79 -13.65 5.47 10.29
CA LEU A 79 -13.68 5.93 11.68
C LEU A 79 -13.77 7.46 11.79
N LYS A 80 -13.01 8.18 10.95
CA LYS A 80 -13.09 9.66 10.85
C LYS A 80 -14.48 10.11 10.39
N GLY A 81 -15.08 9.40 9.43
CA GLY A 81 -16.46 9.61 8.98
C GLY A 81 -17.47 9.43 10.11
N ILE A 82 -17.41 8.31 10.82
CA ILE A 82 -18.29 7.99 11.97
C ILE A 82 -18.15 9.05 13.07
N SER A 83 -16.92 9.46 13.40
CA SER A 83 -16.66 10.55 14.36
C SER A 83 -17.32 11.86 13.95
N THR A 84 -17.34 12.16 12.64
CA THR A 84 -18.00 13.35 12.09
C THR A 84 -19.52 13.21 12.20
N THR A 85 -20.08 12.05 11.84
CA THR A 85 -21.52 11.77 11.98
C THR A 85 -21.99 11.88 13.44
N ILE A 86 -21.20 11.36 14.40
CA ILE A 86 -21.51 11.50 15.83
C ILE A 86 -21.46 12.97 16.28
N THR A 87 -20.48 13.74 15.78
CA THR A 87 -20.39 15.18 16.07
C THR A 87 -21.61 15.93 15.55
N THR A 88 -22.02 15.65 14.31
CA THR A 88 -23.23 16.21 13.70
C THR A 88 -24.49 15.79 14.46
N ALA A 89 -24.62 14.52 14.83
CA ALA A 89 -25.74 14.03 15.63
C ALA A 89 -25.83 14.75 16.98
N ALA A 90 -24.71 14.94 17.67
CA ALA A 90 -24.64 15.68 18.94
C ALA A 90 -25.06 17.15 18.80
N ALA A 91 -24.62 17.79 17.71
CA ALA A 91 -25.03 19.15 17.38
C ALA A 91 -26.54 19.22 17.11
N THR A 92 -27.07 18.30 16.30
CA THR A 92 -28.51 18.19 16.02
C THR A 92 -29.32 17.93 17.29
N THR A 93 -28.87 17.06 18.21
CA THR A 93 -29.54 16.85 19.51
C THR A 93 -29.49 18.10 20.38
N THR A 94 -28.39 18.86 20.36
CA THR A 94 -28.28 20.11 21.12
C THR A 94 -29.18 21.20 20.55
N VAL A 95 -29.25 21.33 19.22
CA VAL A 95 -30.18 22.22 18.53
C VAL A 95 -31.61 21.76 18.80
N ALA A 96 -31.94 20.48 18.70
CA ALA A 96 -33.27 19.95 19.02
C ALA A 96 -33.65 20.15 20.49
N LYS A 97 -32.68 20.17 21.42
CA LYS A 97 -32.93 20.50 22.83
C LYS A 97 -33.13 22.00 23.04
N ALA A 98 -32.38 22.86 22.33
CA ALA A 98 -32.52 24.31 22.38
C ALA A 98 -33.82 24.77 21.70
N VAL A 99 -34.09 24.26 20.50
CA VAL A 99 -35.37 24.35 19.79
C VAL A 99 -36.43 23.78 20.68
N GLY A 100 -36.34 22.54 21.17
CA GLY A 100 -37.32 21.95 22.10
C GLY A 100 -37.56 22.75 23.38
N SER A 101 -36.58 23.53 23.89
CA SER A 101 -36.81 24.48 24.98
C SER A 101 -37.53 25.76 24.54
N ALA A 102 -37.21 26.28 23.35
CA ALA A 102 -37.92 27.38 22.69
C ALA A 102 -39.32 26.94 22.18
N THR A 103 -39.48 25.67 21.82
CA THR A 103 -40.72 25.01 21.46
C THR A 103 -41.45 24.59 22.72
N LYS A 104 -40.84 24.45 23.90
CA LYS A 104 -41.58 24.31 25.17
C LYS A 104 -42.36 25.59 25.48
N THR A 105 -41.84 26.75 25.07
CA THR A 105 -42.60 28.01 24.97
C THR A 105 -43.60 28.05 23.82
N MET A 106 -43.39 27.32 22.70
CA MET A 106 -44.39 27.18 21.61
C MET A 106 -45.36 25.98 21.75
N THR A 107 -45.16 25.03 22.67
CA THR A 107 -45.99 23.82 22.89
C THR A 107 -47.06 24.09 23.95
N ALA A 108 -47.03 25.28 24.55
CA ALA A 108 -48.26 25.99 24.89
C ALA A 108 -49.15 26.28 23.66
N MET A 109 -48.68 25.96 22.44
CA MET A 109 -49.42 25.99 21.17
C MET A 109 -48.98 24.84 20.21
N GLN A 110 -49.24 23.59 20.61
CA GLN A 110 -49.62 22.48 19.70
C GLN A 110 -48.57 21.87 18.73
N GLY A 111 -47.73 20.97 19.27
CA GLY A 111 -47.42 19.62 18.73
C GLY A 111 -46.74 19.41 17.36
N VAL A 112 -45.42 19.15 17.34
CA VAL A 112 -44.74 18.29 16.33
C VAL A 112 -43.42 17.75 16.93
N MET A 113 -43.34 16.44 17.21
CA MET A 113 -42.16 15.58 16.96
C MET A 113 -42.43 14.17 17.49
N ASP A 114 -42.51 13.19 16.58
CA ASP A 114 -42.78 11.78 16.89
C ASP A 114 -41.46 11.01 17.15
N PRO A 115 -41.18 10.56 18.39
CA PRO A 115 -39.96 9.83 18.76
C PRO A 115 -39.86 8.42 18.12
N ALA A 116 -40.90 7.90 17.49
CA ALA A 116 -40.87 6.60 16.83
C ALA A 116 -39.90 6.53 15.63
N LYS A 117 -39.66 7.65 14.94
CA LYS A 117 -38.78 7.68 13.76
C LYS A 117 -37.30 7.50 14.10
N ILE A 118 -36.84 8.02 15.23
CA ILE A 118 -35.43 7.95 15.64
C ILE A 118 -35.02 6.51 16.02
N ASN A 119 -35.90 5.78 16.73
CA ASN A 119 -35.65 4.38 17.06
C ASN A 119 -35.59 3.50 15.80
N LYS A 120 -36.41 3.80 14.79
CA LYS A 120 -36.39 3.10 13.50
C LYS A 120 -35.07 3.30 12.76
N THR A 121 -34.55 4.54 12.72
CA THR A 121 -33.27 4.84 12.08
C THR A 121 -32.08 4.17 12.79
N MET A 122 -32.12 4.03 14.12
CA MET A 122 -31.07 3.28 14.85
C MET A 122 -31.12 1.78 14.57
N GLN A 123 -32.30 1.18 14.45
CA GLN A 123 -32.45 -0.22 14.07
C GLN A 123 -32.01 -0.48 12.63
N GLU A 124 -32.34 0.42 11.70
CA GLU A 124 -31.90 0.35 10.30
C GLU A 124 -30.37 0.47 10.21
N PHE A 125 -29.74 1.36 10.99
CA PHE A 125 -28.28 1.49 11.04
C PHE A 125 -27.60 0.23 11.58
N ALA A 126 -28.10 -0.36 12.67
CA ALA A 126 -27.53 -1.61 13.21
C ALA A 126 -27.63 -2.77 12.20
N ARG A 127 -28.72 -2.82 11.44
CA ARG A 127 -28.97 -3.84 10.41
C ARG A 127 -28.08 -3.66 9.18
N GLU A 128 -27.84 -2.41 8.78
CA GLU A 128 -26.95 -2.08 7.67
C GLU A 128 -25.49 -2.37 8.03
N ASN A 129 -25.08 -2.12 9.28
CA ASN A 129 -23.73 -2.40 9.74
C ASN A 129 -23.42 -3.91 9.78
N GLN A 130 -24.36 -4.74 10.24
CA GLN A 130 -24.23 -6.21 10.15
C GLN A 130 -24.17 -6.72 8.71
N ARG A 131 -24.93 -6.10 7.78
CA ARG A 131 -24.83 -6.43 6.35
C ARG A 131 -23.46 -6.08 5.77
N MET A 132 -22.90 -4.95 6.19
CA MET A 132 -21.58 -4.51 5.75
C MET A 132 -20.48 -5.43 6.28
N ASP A 133 -20.57 -5.88 7.54
CA ASP A 133 -19.63 -6.85 8.12
C ASP A 133 -19.67 -8.19 7.37
N MET A 134 -20.87 -8.74 7.10
CA MET A 134 -21.02 -9.95 6.28
C MET A 134 -20.49 -9.76 4.84
N ALA A 135 -20.73 -8.61 4.23
CA ALA A 135 -20.21 -8.31 2.90
C ALA A 135 -18.68 -8.22 2.89
N GLN A 136 -18.07 -7.69 3.95
CA GLN A 136 -16.61 -7.66 4.10
C GLN A 136 -16.00 -9.03 4.35
N GLU A 137 -16.68 -9.92 5.09
CA GLU A 137 -16.27 -11.33 5.20
C GLU A 137 -16.38 -12.06 3.86
N MET A 138 -17.50 -11.95 3.14
CA MET A 138 -17.65 -12.59 1.83
C MET A 138 -16.68 -12.05 0.77
N ILE A 139 -16.35 -10.76 0.81
CA ILE A 139 -15.31 -10.17 -0.05
C ILE A 139 -13.92 -10.63 0.38
N GLY A 140 -13.66 -10.76 1.69
CA GLY A 140 -12.41 -11.32 2.20
C GLY A 140 -12.17 -12.74 1.68
N ASP A 141 -13.18 -13.60 1.79
CA ASP A 141 -13.11 -14.99 1.33
C ASP A 141 -13.05 -15.11 -0.19
N ALA A 142 -13.73 -14.22 -0.93
CA ALA A 142 -13.66 -14.18 -2.39
C ALA A 142 -12.30 -13.66 -2.91
N VAL A 143 -11.69 -12.71 -2.20
CA VAL A 143 -10.36 -12.18 -2.54
C VAL A 143 -9.26 -13.17 -2.15
N ASP A 144 -9.34 -13.79 -0.97
CA ASP A 144 -8.41 -14.86 -0.59
C ASP A 144 -8.58 -16.08 -1.53
N GLY A 145 -9.81 -16.45 -1.88
CA GLY A 145 -10.07 -17.53 -2.84
C GLY A 145 -9.59 -17.22 -4.26
N ALA A 146 -9.67 -15.98 -4.73
CA ALA A 146 -9.17 -15.57 -6.04
C ALA A 146 -7.63 -15.45 -6.10
N LEU A 147 -6.98 -15.21 -4.95
CA LEU A 147 -5.51 -15.19 -4.83
C LEU A 147 -4.91 -16.58 -4.61
N ASP A 148 -5.72 -17.55 -4.15
CA ASP A 148 -5.32 -18.94 -3.90
C ASP A 148 -5.68 -19.90 -5.06
N THR A 149 -6.49 -19.46 -6.02
CA THR A 149 -6.72 -20.22 -7.27
C THR A 149 -5.49 -20.15 -8.17
N ASP A 150 -4.67 -21.21 -8.16
CA ASP A 150 -3.66 -21.60 -9.15
C ASP A 150 -3.34 -20.54 -10.21
N GLU A 151 -2.76 -19.42 -9.76
CA GLU A 151 -2.31 -18.33 -10.61
C GLU A 151 -1.19 -18.90 -11.50
N THR A 152 -1.36 -18.80 -12.81
CA THR A 152 -0.41 -19.40 -13.75
C THR A 152 0.98 -18.79 -13.56
N GLU A 153 2.05 -19.55 -13.78
CA GLU A 153 3.42 -19.03 -13.64
C GLU A 153 3.65 -17.73 -14.45
N GLU A 154 2.91 -17.56 -15.55
CA GLU A 154 2.91 -16.36 -16.39
C GLU A 154 2.33 -15.13 -15.66
N GLU A 155 1.13 -15.21 -15.08
CA GLU A 155 0.50 -14.10 -14.33
C GLU A 155 1.35 -13.66 -13.13
N THR A 156 1.99 -14.61 -12.45
CA THR A 156 2.90 -14.30 -11.34
C THR A 156 4.19 -13.63 -11.82
N SER A 157 4.66 -13.96 -13.03
CA SER A 157 5.83 -13.33 -13.63
C SER A 157 5.55 -11.90 -14.07
N GLU A 158 4.35 -11.63 -14.58
CA GLU A 158 3.90 -10.28 -14.91
C GLU A 158 3.80 -9.39 -13.66
N LEU A 159 3.22 -9.93 -12.56
CA LEU A 159 3.16 -9.24 -11.27
C LEU A 159 4.56 -8.90 -10.72
N VAL A 160 5.49 -9.86 -10.81
CA VAL A 160 6.89 -9.63 -10.41
C VAL A 160 7.53 -8.55 -11.28
N GLY A 161 7.33 -8.60 -12.60
CA GLY A 161 7.81 -7.57 -13.53
C GLY A 161 7.29 -6.18 -13.16
N ALA A 162 5.97 -6.04 -12.98
CA ALA A 162 5.33 -4.78 -12.60
C ALA A 162 5.87 -4.24 -11.27
N VAL A 163 6.07 -5.11 -10.26
CA VAL A 163 6.65 -4.72 -8.98
C VAL A 163 8.11 -4.29 -9.12
N LEU A 164 8.92 -4.98 -9.92
CA LEU A 164 10.32 -4.64 -10.14
C LEU A 164 10.47 -3.32 -10.92
N ASP A 165 9.63 -3.11 -11.93
CA ASP A 165 9.55 -1.87 -12.72
C ASP A 165 9.16 -0.68 -11.83
N GLU A 166 8.13 -0.84 -10.99
CA GLU A 166 7.70 0.19 -10.03
C GLU A 166 8.78 0.51 -9.01
N ILE A 167 9.51 -0.50 -8.53
CA ILE A 167 10.61 -0.34 -7.57
C ILE A 167 11.83 0.35 -8.21
N GLY A 168 11.84 0.52 -9.54
CA GLY A 168 12.95 1.09 -10.30
C GLY A 168 14.13 0.13 -10.43
N ILE A 169 13.88 -1.18 -10.35
CA ILE A 169 14.83 -2.18 -10.82
C ILE A 169 14.58 -2.35 -12.31
N ASP A 170 14.99 -1.35 -13.07
CA ASP A 170 15.18 -1.53 -14.50
C ASP A 170 16.32 -2.55 -14.65
N LEU A 171 15.94 -3.83 -14.74
CA LEU A 171 16.84 -4.98 -14.90
C LEU A 171 17.75 -4.77 -16.12
N ALA A 172 17.33 -3.94 -17.09
CA ALA A 172 18.12 -3.53 -18.24
C ALA A 172 19.26 -2.55 -17.88
N THR A 173 19.08 -1.64 -16.90
CA THR A 173 20.17 -0.72 -16.51
C THR A 173 21.26 -1.42 -15.69
N SER A 174 20.92 -2.43 -14.89
CA SER A 174 21.94 -3.19 -14.12
C SER A 174 22.68 -4.25 -14.94
N MET A 175 22.12 -4.72 -16.06
CA MET A 175 22.85 -5.59 -17.00
C MET A 175 23.73 -4.80 -17.99
N GLN A 176 23.42 -3.53 -18.28
CA GLN A 176 24.34 -2.61 -18.99
C GLN A 176 25.44 -2.02 -18.08
N SER A 177 25.34 -2.24 -16.76
CA SER A 177 26.32 -1.79 -15.77
C SER A 177 27.25 -2.89 -15.25
N ALA A 178 27.19 -4.10 -15.80
CA ALA A 178 28.32 -5.02 -15.68
C ALA A 178 29.38 -4.53 -16.69
N PRO A 179 30.53 -3.97 -16.27
CA PRO A 179 31.60 -3.75 -17.22
C PRO A 179 31.95 -5.13 -17.78
N GLN A 180 31.59 -5.39 -19.04
CA GLN A 180 32.37 -6.31 -19.84
C GLN A 180 33.79 -5.79 -19.70
N ARG A 181 34.61 -6.52 -18.92
CA ARG A 181 36.05 -6.32 -18.81
C ARG A 181 36.65 -6.70 -20.17
N LYS A 182 36.30 -5.95 -21.21
CA LYS A 182 37.12 -5.78 -22.39
C LYS A 182 38.29 -4.95 -21.91
N GLN A 183 39.38 -5.64 -21.64
CA GLN A 183 40.70 -5.04 -21.73
C GLN A 183 40.76 -4.32 -23.07
N ALA A 184 40.64 -3.00 -23.03
CA ALA A 184 40.89 -2.14 -24.17
C ALA A 184 41.76 -1.01 -23.66
N ALA A 185 43.01 -1.07 -24.10
CA ALA A 185 44.04 -0.07 -23.92
C ALA A 185 43.57 1.34 -24.33
N ARG A 186 44.04 2.34 -23.59
CA ARG A 186 44.35 3.71 -24.04
C ARG A 186 45.04 4.43 -22.87
N ALA A 187 46.15 5.14 -23.00
CA ALA A 187 47.01 5.53 -24.12
C ALA A 187 48.40 5.90 -23.53
N PRO A 188 49.46 5.99 -24.34
CA PRO A 188 50.84 6.02 -23.86
C PRO A 188 51.30 7.44 -23.48
N ALA A 189 52.09 7.52 -22.41
CA ALA A 189 53.02 8.62 -22.17
C ALA A 189 54.38 8.21 -22.76
N ALA A 190 55.01 9.15 -23.47
CA ALA A 190 56.18 8.96 -24.31
C ALA A 190 57.42 8.42 -23.58
N ALA A 191 58.07 7.41 -24.17
CA ALA A 191 59.54 7.32 -24.37
C ALA A 191 59.92 6.01 -25.08
N GLN A 192 60.88 6.10 -26.02
CA GLN A 192 61.78 5.04 -26.55
C GLN A 192 61.16 4.00 -27.51
N GLN A 193 61.42 4.10 -28.83
CA GLN A 193 62.60 3.65 -29.60
C GLN A 193 62.27 2.37 -30.41
N SER A 194 61.96 2.57 -31.70
CA SER A 194 62.34 1.75 -32.88
C SER A 194 62.70 0.26 -32.67
N ALA A 195 61.81 -0.68 -33.03
CA ALA A 195 62.16 -2.08 -33.41
C ALA A 195 60.94 -2.95 -33.87
N GLU A 196 60.03 -2.48 -34.74
CA GLU A 196 58.90 -3.34 -35.20
C GLU A 196 58.67 -3.38 -36.72
N ASP A 197 59.51 -2.73 -37.54
CA ASP A 197 59.38 -2.80 -39.01
C ASP A 197 60.06 -4.05 -39.64
N ASP A 198 60.95 -4.75 -38.91
CA ASP A 198 61.69 -5.91 -39.47
C ASP A 198 60.90 -7.23 -39.44
N GLU A 199 59.93 -7.43 -38.54
CA GLU A 199 59.18 -8.70 -38.44
C GLU A 199 58.06 -8.81 -39.48
N ALA A 200 57.47 -7.68 -39.90
CA ALA A 200 56.39 -7.68 -40.89
C ALA A 200 56.90 -8.03 -42.31
N ASP A 201 58.10 -7.57 -42.66
CA ASP A 201 58.74 -7.88 -43.95
C ASP A 201 59.26 -9.33 -44.00
N GLU A 202 59.77 -9.86 -42.88
CA GLU A 202 60.24 -11.26 -42.80
C GLU A 202 59.08 -12.27 -42.87
N LEU A 203 57.91 -11.93 -42.31
CA LEU A 203 56.69 -12.75 -42.38
C LEU A 203 56.04 -12.70 -43.78
N MET A 204 56.09 -11.56 -44.46
CA MET A 204 55.63 -11.44 -45.86
C MET A 204 56.52 -12.22 -46.83
N ALA A 205 57.85 -12.24 -46.61
CA ALA A 205 58.78 -13.05 -47.40
C ALA A 205 58.56 -14.56 -47.21
N ARG A 206 58.23 -15.02 -46.00
CA ARG A 206 57.91 -16.44 -45.72
C ARG A 206 56.58 -16.88 -46.33
N LEU A 207 55.59 -16.00 -46.44
CA LEU A 207 54.31 -16.30 -47.10
C LEU A 207 54.42 -16.38 -48.63
N ALA A 208 55.34 -15.65 -49.25
CA ALA A 208 55.58 -15.71 -50.69
C ALA A 208 56.23 -17.02 -51.13
N ASN A 209 57.13 -17.59 -50.32
CA ASN A 209 57.81 -18.87 -50.60
C ASN A 209 56.91 -20.12 -50.41
N LEU A 210 55.68 -19.97 -49.91
CA LEU A 210 54.71 -21.06 -49.74
C LEU A 210 53.59 -21.08 -50.79
N LYS A 211 53.61 -20.13 -51.74
CA LYS A 211 52.67 -20.05 -52.88
C LYS A 211 53.35 -20.23 -54.25
N SER A 212 54.58 -20.73 -54.26
CA SER A 212 55.30 -21.25 -55.44
C SER A 212 55.38 -22.77 -55.39
#